data_AF-A0A384IUI7-F1
#
_entry.id   AF-A0A384IUI7-F1
#
_cell.length_a   1.000
_cell.length_b   1.000
_cell.length_c   1.000
_cell.angle_alpha   90.00
_cell.angle_beta   90.00
_cell.angle_gamma   90.00
#
_symmetry.space_group_name_H-M   'P 1'
#
loop_
_entity.id
_entity.type
_entity.pdbx_description
1 polymer ?
#
loop_
_entity_poly.entity_id
_entity_poly.type
_entity_poly.pdbx_seq_one_letter_code
_entity_poly.pdbx_strand_id
1 'polypeptide(L)'
;MASALGALLLFGGALAPAATADTVREREWYLDRMQAPEMWKVSTGKGITVALLDTGVNPTAPELTGKVLRGKNFVEPERGAHQDKNGHGTGMAMLIAGNGLNGQGVKGLAPDARVLPLTVFGSSKESGINSVSALVEAIRYAAESDAQIISMSLGFEDYSLESDEREAIQQAVDHAVQRGKLLLASAGNSGAEGNDAEYPAASLGVAGIAAVNEMAAAAKFSVSGPQVALAAPGDEIQVPCGTDNKSYCNSGGTSQATAIASASAALIWSMHPDWTGNQVLRVLMNTAARPTEGEVPSRYIGYGTVRPRMAVLGDPGDPGPADVNPLVAARAAASPSPAASAPGGTAPGGTATRAEQPTAAPAAAGASGGKAIGTGVWITAGAALVAAVAVGAILLLRRRNTAGRGAPFAP
;
A
#
# COMPACT_ATOMS: atom_id res chain seq x y z
N MET A 1 8.59 39.68 -78.59
CA MET A 1 8.32 40.45 -77.35
C MET A 1 7.27 39.69 -76.55
N ALA A 2 7.40 39.68 -75.21
CA ALA A 2 6.61 38.96 -74.21
C ALA A 2 6.88 37.43 -74.14
N SER A 3 7.01 36.76 -72.98
CA SER A 3 7.20 37.15 -71.57
C SER A 3 7.69 35.89 -70.86
N ALA A 4 8.69 36.01 -69.97
CA ALA A 4 9.16 34.92 -69.12
C ALA A 4 8.35 34.86 -67.82
N LEU A 5 7.76 33.71 -67.52
CA LEU A 5 7.33 33.33 -66.17
C LEU A 5 7.62 31.84 -65.98
N GLY A 6 8.77 31.54 -65.36
CA GLY A 6 9.10 30.21 -64.86
C GLY A 6 8.74 30.13 -63.38
N ALA A 7 7.88 29.19 -63.03
CA ALA A 7 7.39 28.93 -61.68
C ALA A 7 8.50 28.38 -60.77
N LEU A 8 8.65 28.98 -59.59
CA LEU A 8 9.44 28.43 -58.49
C LEU A 8 8.45 27.99 -57.39
N LEU A 9 8.14 26.70 -57.34
CA LEU A 9 7.39 26.09 -56.24
C LEU A 9 8.39 25.55 -55.21
N LEU A 10 8.56 26.29 -54.11
CA LEU A 10 9.32 25.88 -52.94
C LEU A 10 8.54 24.82 -52.17
N PHE A 11 9.03 23.58 -52.17
CA PHE A 11 8.59 22.53 -51.25
C PHE A 11 9.17 22.80 -49.85
N GLY A 12 8.48 23.64 -49.07
CA GLY A 12 8.71 23.80 -47.64
C GLY A 12 7.92 22.76 -46.85
N GLY A 13 8.36 21.50 -46.84
CA GLY A 13 7.82 20.49 -45.95
C GLY A 13 8.37 20.69 -44.54
N ALA A 14 7.61 21.35 -43.66
CA ALA A 14 7.90 21.35 -42.24
C ALA A 14 7.67 19.93 -41.70
N LEU A 15 8.75 19.24 -41.34
CA LEU A 15 8.68 18.02 -40.54
C LEU A 15 8.16 18.43 -39.15
N ALA A 16 6.89 18.18 -38.88
CA ALA A 16 6.37 18.22 -37.52
C ALA A 16 7.18 17.19 -36.69
N PRO A 17 7.68 17.55 -35.49
CA PRO A 17 8.30 16.57 -34.60
C PRO A 17 7.33 15.42 -34.38
N ALA A 18 7.81 14.18 -34.54
CA ALA A 18 7.04 13.01 -34.13
C ALA A 18 6.77 13.17 -32.63
N ALA A 19 5.50 13.27 -32.25
CA ALA A 19 5.11 13.22 -30.84
C ALA A 19 5.53 11.83 -30.32
N THR A 20 6.61 11.78 -29.54
CA THR A 20 7.00 10.59 -28.81
C THR A 20 5.95 10.38 -27.73
N ALA A 21 5.23 9.27 -27.74
CA ALA A 21 4.31 8.95 -26.66
C ALA A 21 5.11 8.79 -25.36
N ASP A 22 4.66 9.42 -24.28
CA ASP A 22 5.31 9.32 -22.98
C ASP A 22 5.47 7.84 -22.58
N THR A 23 6.68 7.49 -22.19
CA THR A 23 7.04 6.18 -21.64
C THR A 23 6.37 5.98 -20.28
N VAL A 24 6.27 4.74 -19.81
CA VAL A 24 5.78 4.46 -18.45
C VAL A 24 6.69 5.14 -17.43
N ARG A 25 8.01 5.10 -17.67
CA ARG A 25 8.98 5.73 -16.77
C ARG A 25 8.78 7.24 -16.61
N GLU A 26 8.42 7.96 -17.66
CA GLU A 26 8.15 9.41 -17.59
C GLU A 26 6.90 9.74 -16.74
N ARG A 27 6.02 8.77 -16.52
CA ARG A 27 4.84 8.90 -15.64
C ARG A 27 5.10 8.47 -14.20
N GLU A 28 6.26 7.90 -13.90
CA GLU A 28 6.66 7.52 -12.54
C GLU A 28 7.31 8.69 -11.79
N TRP A 29 6.55 9.78 -11.62
CA TRP A 29 7.00 11.06 -11.02
C TRP A 29 7.77 10.88 -9.70
N TYR A 30 7.37 9.87 -8.92
CA TYR A 30 7.94 9.58 -7.62
C TYR A 30 9.41 9.16 -7.70
N LEU A 31 9.82 8.47 -8.77
CA LEU A 31 11.21 8.03 -8.96
C LEU A 31 12.14 9.23 -9.15
N ASP A 32 11.68 10.27 -9.87
CA ASP A 32 12.46 11.50 -10.07
C ASP A 32 12.54 12.31 -8.78
N ARG A 33 11.41 12.46 -8.08
CA ARG A 33 11.36 13.17 -6.79
C ARG A 33 12.20 12.49 -5.70
N MET A 34 12.33 11.16 -5.76
CA MET A 34 13.22 10.39 -4.89
C MET A 34 14.68 10.36 -5.36
N GLN A 35 15.00 10.86 -6.54
CA GLN A 35 16.34 10.72 -7.16
C GLN A 35 16.77 9.26 -7.35
N ALA A 36 15.83 8.40 -7.76
CA ALA A 36 16.07 6.97 -7.92
C ALA A 36 17.26 6.62 -8.84
N PRO A 37 17.50 7.30 -9.98
CA PRO A 37 18.69 7.02 -10.80
C PRO A 37 20.02 7.23 -10.07
N GLU A 38 20.09 8.18 -9.14
CA GLU A 38 21.29 8.40 -8.32
C GLU A 38 21.40 7.35 -7.22
N MET A 39 20.30 7.01 -6.55
CA MET A 39 20.27 5.94 -5.55
C MET A 39 20.70 4.60 -6.13
N TRP A 40 20.25 4.25 -7.34
CA TRP A 40 20.60 2.97 -7.99
C TRP A 40 22.08 2.81 -8.33
N LYS A 41 22.88 3.89 -8.32
CA LYS A 41 24.33 3.80 -8.48
C LYS A 41 25.02 3.21 -7.25
N VAL A 42 24.37 3.29 -6.08
CA VAL A 42 24.92 2.84 -4.80
C VAL A 42 24.12 1.72 -4.15
N SER A 43 22.80 1.69 -4.35
CA SER A 43 21.90 0.68 -3.80
C SER A 43 20.73 0.42 -4.72
N THR A 44 20.46 -0.86 -4.99
CA THR A 44 19.33 -1.34 -5.77
C THR A 44 18.39 -2.25 -4.98
N GLY A 45 18.62 -2.39 -3.66
CA GLY A 45 17.89 -3.32 -2.80
C GLY A 45 18.37 -4.77 -2.91
N LYS A 46 19.53 -4.99 -3.56
CA LYS A 46 20.13 -6.32 -3.74
C LYS A 46 20.33 -7.02 -2.39
N GLY A 47 19.95 -8.29 -2.33
CA GLY A 47 20.08 -9.11 -1.12
C GLY A 47 18.92 -8.96 -0.13
N ILE A 48 17.99 -8.04 -0.39
CA ILE A 48 16.77 -7.87 0.40
C ILE A 48 15.62 -8.63 -0.24
N THR A 49 14.91 -9.39 0.58
CA THR A 49 13.67 -10.08 0.24
C THR A 49 12.51 -9.39 0.95
N VAL A 50 11.50 -9.02 0.16
CA VAL A 50 10.24 -8.46 0.63
C VAL A 50 9.17 -9.55 0.55
N ALA A 51 8.66 -9.99 1.70
CA ALA A 51 7.46 -10.80 1.78
C ALA A 51 6.25 -9.91 1.47
N LEU A 52 5.59 -10.18 0.35
CA LEU A 52 4.42 -9.43 -0.11
C LEU A 52 3.16 -10.23 0.19
N LEU A 53 2.39 -9.80 1.19
CA LEU A 53 1.12 -10.40 1.57
C LEU A 53 0.02 -9.72 0.78
N ASP A 54 -0.54 -10.41 -0.22
CA ASP A 54 -1.42 -9.82 -1.22
C ASP A 54 -2.27 -10.90 -1.94
N THR A 55 -2.72 -10.65 -3.17
CA THR A 55 -3.54 -11.54 -4.03
C THR A 55 -2.73 -12.60 -4.80
N GLY A 56 -1.44 -12.74 -4.50
CA GLY A 56 -0.47 -13.49 -5.31
C GLY A 56 0.31 -12.60 -6.27
N VAL A 57 1.26 -13.19 -7.00
CA VAL A 57 2.10 -12.45 -7.96
C VAL A 57 2.29 -13.29 -9.22
N ASN A 58 2.06 -12.74 -10.41
CA ASN A 58 2.37 -13.41 -11.67
C ASN A 58 3.87 -13.26 -12.01
N PRO A 59 4.72 -14.29 -11.85
CA PRO A 59 6.15 -14.19 -12.10
C PRO A 59 6.50 -14.16 -13.60
N THR A 60 5.53 -14.44 -14.48
CA THR A 60 5.72 -14.42 -15.94
C THR A 60 5.55 -13.02 -16.53
N ALA A 61 5.14 -12.04 -15.72
CA ALA A 61 5.13 -10.65 -16.11
C ALA A 61 6.57 -10.21 -16.47
N PRO A 62 6.82 -9.61 -17.65
CA PRO A 62 8.18 -9.33 -18.12
C PRO A 62 9.05 -8.52 -17.14
N GLU A 63 8.45 -7.57 -16.40
CA GLU A 63 9.08 -6.71 -15.39
C GLU A 63 9.62 -7.50 -14.19
N LEU A 64 9.00 -8.65 -13.90
CA LEU A 64 9.24 -9.47 -12.72
C LEU A 64 10.13 -10.69 -13.01
N THR A 65 10.62 -10.81 -14.24
CA THR A 65 11.52 -11.89 -14.66
C THR A 65 12.70 -12.03 -13.69
N GLY A 66 12.80 -13.18 -13.03
CA GLY A 66 13.88 -13.51 -12.08
C GLY A 66 13.76 -12.88 -10.68
N LYS A 67 12.66 -12.17 -10.38
CA LYS A 67 12.52 -11.39 -9.13
C LYS A 67 11.65 -12.08 -8.08
N VAL A 68 10.68 -12.86 -8.52
CA VAL A 68 9.69 -13.51 -7.64
C VAL A 68 10.23 -14.86 -7.16
N LEU A 69 10.23 -15.07 -5.86
CA LEU A 69 10.59 -16.33 -5.19
C LEU A 69 9.40 -17.28 -5.19
N ARG A 70 9.63 -18.57 -4.87
CA ARG A 70 8.54 -19.50 -4.61
C ARG A 70 7.85 -19.09 -3.31
N GLY A 71 6.56 -18.78 -3.41
CA GLY A 71 5.73 -18.36 -2.29
C GLY A 71 4.72 -19.40 -1.84
N LYS A 72 3.77 -18.99 -0.99
CA LYS A 72 2.70 -19.84 -0.46
C LYS A 72 1.35 -19.14 -0.53
N ASN A 73 0.31 -19.89 -0.87
CA ASN A 73 -1.07 -19.43 -0.84
C ASN A 73 -1.75 -19.99 0.42
N PHE A 74 -2.32 -19.12 1.25
CA PHE A 74 -2.93 -19.46 2.54
C PHE A 74 -4.45 -19.59 2.48
N VAL A 75 -5.05 -19.27 1.34
CA VAL A 75 -6.51 -19.36 1.09
C VAL A 75 -6.85 -20.48 0.11
N GLU A 76 -6.02 -20.68 -0.92
CA GLU A 76 -6.15 -21.70 -1.97
C GLU A 76 -4.78 -22.40 -2.18
N PRO A 77 -4.31 -23.23 -1.21
CA PRO A 77 -2.94 -23.75 -1.21
C PRO A 77 -2.52 -24.50 -2.48
N GLU A 78 -3.46 -25.21 -3.10
CA GLU A 78 -3.27 -25.96 -4.34
C GLU A 78 -2.96 -25.07 -5.56
N ARG A 79 -3.32 -23.79 -5.52
CA ARG A 79 -3.02 -22.84 -6.61
C ARG A 79 -1.61 -22.27 -6.51
N GLY A 80 -1.03 -22.24 -5.32
CA GLY A 80 0.24 -21.56 -5.05
C GLY A 80 0.14 -20.03 -5.21
N ALA A 81 1.23 -19.34 -4.85
CA ALA A 81 1.26 -17.86 -4.82
C ALA A 81 1.67 -17.20 -6.15
N HIS A 82 1.95 -18.00 -7.18
CA HIS A 82 2.34 -17.51 -8.51
C HIS A 82 1.16 -17.22 -9.44
N GLN A 83 -0.06 -17.37 -8.91
CA GLN A 83 -1.28 -17.04 -9.61
C GLN A 83 -1.89 -15.80 -8.96
N ASP A 84 -2.01 -14.74 -9.74
CA ASP A 84 -2.69 -13.51 -9.33
C ASP A 84 -3.87 -13.27 -10.26
N LYS A 85 -5.07 -13.57 -9.77
CA LYS A 85 -6.32 -13.41 -10.54
C LYS A 85 -6.90 -12.01 -10.41
N ASN A 86 -6.36 -11.20 -9.51
CA ASN A 86 -6.77 -9.82 -9.31
C ASN A 86 -5.86 -8.84 -10.08
N GLY A 87 -4.54 -9.09 -10.04
CA GLY A 87 -3.52 -8.24 -10.64
C GLY A 87 -2.90 -7.25 -9.63
N HIS A 88 -3.53 -7.08 -8.47
CA HIS A 88 -3.07 -6.15 -7.43
C HIS A 88 -1.68 -6.50 -6.89
N GLY A 89 -1.47 -7.72 -6.42
CA GLY A 89 -0.17 -8.14 -5.89
C GLY A 89 0.94 -8.12 -6.95
N THR A 90 0.62 -8.44 -8.20
CA THR A 90 1.57 -8.27 -9.32
C THR A 90 1.97 -6.80 -9.51
N GLY A 91 1.02 -5.87 -9.46
CA GLY A 91 1.30 -4.44 -9.50
C GLY A 91 2.18 -3.97 -8.33
N MET A 92 1.90 -4.42 -7.10
CA MET A 92 2.71 -4.09 -5.93
C MET A 92 4.14 -4.64 -6.06
N ALA A 93 4.29 -5.88 -6.54
CA ALA A 93 5.60 -6.47 -6.81
C ALA A 93 6.39 -5.70 -7.86
N MET A 94 5.73 -5.13 -8.89
CA MET A 94 6.36 -4.28 -9.88
C MET A 94 6.85 -2.95 -9.29
N LEU A 95 6.03 -2.30 -8.45
CA LEU A 95 6.45 -1.08 -7.74
C LEU A 95 7.64 -1.32 -6.80
N ILE A 96 7.75 -2.54 -6.24
CA ILE A 96 8.89 -2.93 -5.42
C ILE A 96 10.13 -3.16 -6.27
N ALA A 97 10.07 -4.10 -7.22
CA ALA A 97 11.27 -4.66 -7.86
C ALA A 97 11.28 -4.63 -9.40
N GLY A 98 10.23 -4.13 -10.06
CA GLY A 98 10.08 -4.16 -11.51
C GLY A 98 11.32 -3.69 -12.28
N ASN A 99 11.70 -4.40 -13.34
CA ASN A 99 12.89 -4.04 -14.12
C ASN A 99 12.69 -2.81 -15.03
N GLY A 100 11.45 -2.37 -15.27
CA GLY A 100 11.08 -1.21 -16.07
C GLY A 100 11.05 -1.42 -17.59
N LEU A 101 11.44 -2.59 -18.11
CA LEU A 101 11.47 -2.92 -19.55
C LEU A 101 12.06 -1.80 -20.42
N ASN A 102 13.20 -1.24 -20.01
CA ASN A 102 13.85 -0.12 -20.70
C ASN A 102 12.93 1.12 -20.85
N GLY A 103 12.12 1.41 -19.83
CA GLY A 103 11.21 2.54 -19.75
C GLY A 103 9.78 2.24 -20.21
N GLN A 104 9.54 1.09 -20.83
CA GLN A 104 8.23 0.72 -21.35
C GLN A 104 7.30 0.05 -20.32
N GLY A 105 7.83 -0.36 -19.16
CA GLY A 105 7.05 -0.94 -18.08
C GLY A 105 7.38 -0.31 -16.72
N VAL A 106 6.68 -0.75 -15.69
CA VAL A 106 6.85 -0.21 -14.32
C VAL A 106 8.24 -0.53 -13.80
N LYS A 107 8.96 0.50 -13.36
CA LYS A 107 10.28 0.39 -12.77
C LYS A 107 10.15 0.45 -11.25
N GLY A 108 10.44 -0.66 -10.59
CA GLY A 108 10.42 -0.71 -9.13
C GLY A 108 11.53 0.14 -8.52
N LEU A 109 11.25 0.68 -7.33
CA LEU A 109 12.20 1.54 -6.62
C LEU A 109 13.41 0.74 -6.08
N ALA A 110 13.25 -0.54 -5.75
CA ALA A 110 14.32 -1.45 -5.34
C ALA A 110 14.49 -2.58 -6.36
N PRO A 111 15.01 -2.29 -7.57
CA PRO A 111 14.91 -3.19 -8.71
C PRO A 111 15.65 -4.52 -8.56
N ASP A 112 16.60 -4.65 -7.63
CA ASP A 112 17.32 -5.92 -7.37
C ASP A 112 16.87 -6.62 -6.08
N ALA A 113 15.83 -6.11 -5.41
CA ALA A 113 15.17 -6.85 -4.35
C ALA A 113 14.44 -8.09 -4.90
N ARG A 114 14.20 -9.07 -4.04
CA ARG A 114 13.40 -10.25 -4.33
C ARG A 114 12.03 -10.14 -3.67
N VAL A 115 11.00 -10.67 -4.33
CA VAL A 115 9.64 -10.68 -3.78
C VAL A 115 9.27 -12.11 -3.39
N LEU A 116 8.91 -12.34 -2.13
CA LEU A 116 8.32 -13.59 -1.64
C LEU A 116 6.80 -13.41 -1.59
N PRO A 117 6.03 -13.95 -2.55
CA PRO A 117 4.58 -13.73 -2.59
C PRO A 117 3.87 -14.63 -1.60
N LEU A 118 3.04 -14.06 -0.72
CA LEU A 118 2.20 -14.78 0.23
C LEU A 118 0.75 -14.41 -0.02
N THR A 119 -0.03 -15.34 -0.59
CA THR A 119 -1.43 -15.04 -0.94
C THR A 119 -2.33 -15.18 0.27
N VAL A 120 -3.00 -14.10 0.65
CA VAL A 120 -3.91 -14.03 1.82
C VAL A 120 -5.34 -13.68 1.45
N PHE A 121 -5.58 -13.35 0.18
CA PHE A 121 -6.90 -13.07 -0.37
C PHE A 121 -7.29 -14.09 -1.43
N GLY A 122 -8.47 -14.67 -1.26
CA GLY A 122 -9.05 -15.63 -2.18
C GLY A 122 -9.44 -14.99 -3.52
N SER A 123 -9.51 -15.80 -4.56
CA SER A 123 -9.93 -15.36 -5.90
C SER A 123 -11.46 -15.23 -6.06
N SER A 124 -12.23 -15.70 -5.09
CA SER A 124 -13.70 -15.62 -5.03
C SER A 124 -14.19 -15.47 -3.58
N LYS A 125 -15.46 -15.08 -3.41
CA LYS A 125 -16.09 -14.98 -2.09
C LYS A 125 -16.05 -16.32 -1.34
N GLU A 126 -16.24 -17.42 -2.05
CA GLU A 126 -16.22 -18.78 -1.51
C GLU A 126 -14.83 -19.19 -1.02
N SER A 127 -13.77 -18.75 -1.69
CA SER A 127 -12.38 -19.00 -1.26
C SER A 127 -11.90 -18.11 -0.11
N GLY A 128 -12.75 -17.19 0.39
CA GLY A 128 -12.40 -16.24 1.44
C GLY A 128 -11.61 -15.05 0.91
N ILE A 129 -12.33 -13.99 0.51
CA ILE A 129 -11.70 -12.72 0.08
C ILE A 129 -11.18 -11.87 1.24
N ASN A 130 -11.44 -12.24 2.50
CA ASN A 130 -11.09 -11.48 3.71
C ASN A 130 -10.76 -12.45 4.87
N SER A 131 -9.76 -13.31 4.70
CA SER A 131 -9.40 -14.32 5.71
C SER A 131 -8.37 -13.79 6.72
N VAL A 132 -8.82 -13.45 7.93
CA VAL A 132 -7.94 -13.01 9.01
C VAL A 132 -6.96 -14.11 9.44
N SER A 133 -7.42 -15.37 9.47
CA SER A 133 -6.55 -16.50 9.78
C SER A 133 -5.43 -16.68 8.74
N ALA A 134 -5.72 -16.48 7.45
CA ALA A 134 -4.71 -16.50 6.40
C ALA A 134 -3.67 -15.38 6.58
N LEU A 135 -4.10 -14.16 6.96
CA LEU A 135 -3.20 -13.06 7.29
C LEU A 135 -2.27 -13.45 8.46
N VAL A 136 -2.84 -13.94 9.56
CA VAL A 136 -2.08 -14.33 10.77
C VAL A 136 -1.04 -15.41 10.44
N GLU A 137 -1.43 -16.45 9.70
CA GLU A 137 -0.52 -17.52 9.28
C GLU A 137 0.58 -17.01 8.33
N ALA A 138 0.24 -16.11 7.39
CA ALA A 138 1.19 -15.54 6.46
C ALA A 138 2.22 -14.64 7.15
N ILE A 139 1.82 -13.83 8.13
CA ILE A 139 2.75 -13.01 8.92
C ILE A 139 3.72 -13.92 9.67
N ARG A 140 3.22 -14.99 10.31
CA ARG A 140 4.08 -15.98 11.00
C ARG A 140 5.03 -16.67 10.04
N TYR A 141 4.56 -17.07 8.86
CA TYR A 141 5.42 -17.67 7.83
C TYR A 141 6.51 -16.71 7.35
N ALA A 142 6.17 -15.45 7.11
CA ALA A 142 7.13 -14.42 6.71
C ALA A 142 8.18 -14.18 7.81
N ALA A 143 7.78 -14.21 9.08
CA ALA A 143 8.68 -14.10 10.23
C ALA A 143 9.74 -15.21 10.29
N GLU A 144 9.39 -16.42 9.85
CA GLU A 144 10.31 -17.57 9.78
C GLU A 144 11.11 -17.64 8.49
N SER A 145 10.76 -16.84 7.48
CA SER A 145 11.47 -16.81 6.20
C SER A 145 12.72 -15.93 6.25
N ASP A 146 13.52 -15.98 5.18
CA ASP A 146 14.66 -15.07 4.97
C ASP A 146 14.24 -13.64 4.59
N ALA A 147 12.93 -13.35 4.44
CA ALA A 147 12.45 -12.00 4.14
C ALA A 147 12.80 -11.04 5.28
N GLN A 148 13.32 -9.86 4.94
CA GLN A 148 13.60 -8.81 5.92
C GLN A 148 12.37 -7.92 6.15
N ILE A 149 11.59 -7.70 5.09
CA ILE A 149 10.45 -6.79 5.08
C ILE A 149 9.16 -7.57 4.83
N ILE A 150 8.11 -7.27 5.58
CA ILE A 150 6.75 -7.76 5.39
C ILE A 150 5.90 -6.57 4.91
N SER A 151 5.54 -6.58 3.63
CA SER A 151 4.69 -5.57 2.97
C SER A 151 3.27 -6.09 2.89
N MET A 152 2.33 -5.39 3.50
CA MET A 152 0.92 -5.76 3.58
C MET A 152 0.07 -4.67 2.94
N SER A 153 -0.23 -4.83 1.65
CA SER A 153 -1.06 -3.88 0.89
C SER A 153 -2.54 -4.23 1.05
N LEU A 154 -2.99 -4.30 2.30
CA LEU A 154 -4.30 -4.76 2.72
C LEU A 154 -4.69 -4.21 4.10
N GLY A 155 -5.97 -4.25 4.40
CA GLY A 155 -6.49 -3.92 5.71
C GLY A 155 -7.88 -4.48 5.97
N PHE A 156 -8.20 -4.62 7.25
CA PHE A 156 -9.50 -4.99 7.78
C PHE A 156 -9.97 -3.84 8.67
N GLU A 157 -11.12 -3.24 8.35
CA GLU A 157 -11.71 -2.17 9.15
C GLU A 157 -12.01 -2.68 10.57
N ASP A 158 -11.72 -1.88 11.60
CA ASP A 158 -11.80 -2.29 13.01
C ASP A 158 -13.15 -2.89 13.39
N TYR A 159 -14.24 -2.31 12.88
CA TYR A 159 -15.60 -2.79 13.17
C TYR A 159 -15.90 -4.18 12.57
N SER A 160 -15.10 -4.63 11.59
CA SER A 160 -15.21 -5.94 10.95
C SER A 160 -14.39 -7.03 11.64
N LEU A 161 -13.63 -6.68 12.68
CA LEU A 161 -12.81 -7.61 13.44
C LEU A 161 -13.38 -7.90 14.82
N GLU A 162 -13.34 -9.18 15.18
CA GLU A 162 -13.58 -9.62 16.55
C GLU A 162 -12.35 -9.37 17.44
N SER A 163 -12.55 -9.42 18.76
CA SER A 163 -11.47 -9.09 19.70
C SER A 163 -10.33 -10.11 19.72
N ASP A 164 -10.65 -11.39 19.55
CA ASP A 164 -9.69 -12.48 19.41
C ASP A 164 -8.93 -12.44 18.08
N GLU A 165 -9.57 -11.98 17.00
CA GLU A 165 -8.92 -11.73 15.72
C GLU A 165 -7.88 -10.60 15.82
N ARG A 166 -8.24 -9.48 16.46
CA ARG A 166 -7.28 -8.39 16.75
C ARG A 166 -6.10 -8.89 17.58
N GLU A 167 -6.36 -9.71 18.59
CA GLU A 167 -5.31 -10.30 19.42
C GLU A 167 -4.41 -11.23 18.61
N ALA A 168 -4.97 -12.09 17.76
CA ALA A 168 -4.21 -13.01 16.91
C ALA A 168 -3.30 -12.27 15.90
N ILE A 169 -3.79 -11.17 15.31
CA ILE A 169 -2.98 -10.29 14.46
C ILE A 169 -1.83 -9.70 15.28
N GLN A 170 -2.11 -9.14 16.46
CA GLN A 170 -1.08 -8.53 17.32
C GLN A 170 -0.01 -9.55 17.71
N GLN A 171 -0.38 -10.77 18.11
CA GLN A 171 0.57 -11.82 18.44
C GLN A 171 1.47 -12.21 17.26
N ALA A 172 0.92 -12.26 16.04
CA ALA A 172 1.71 -12.53 14.83
C ALA A 172 2.68 -11.37 14.50
N VAL A 173 2.23 -10.13 14.68
CA VAL A 173 3.06 -8.93 14.55
C VAL A 173 4.21 -8.96 15.55
N ASP A 174 3.93 -9.21 16.83
CA ASP A 174 4.94 -9.26 17.89
C ASP A 174 5.99 -10.33 17.59
N HIS A 175 5.57 -11.50 17.11
CA HIS A 175 6.47 -12.56 16.67
C HIS A 175 7.37 -12.12 15.52
N ALA A 176 6.82 -11.45 14.51
CA ALA A 176 7.61 -10.94 13.38
C ALA A 176 8.60 -9.85 13.81
N VAL A 177 8.20 -8.93 14.69
CA VAL A 177 9.10 -7.91 15.26
C VAL A 177 10.24 -8.56 16.05
N GLN A 178 9.94 -9.58 16.87
CA GLN A 178 10.97 -10.33 17.62
C GLN A 178 11.95 -11.07 16.69
N ARG A 179 11.51 -11.46 15.49
CA ARG A 179 12.39 -12.01 14.43
C ARG A 179 13.13 -10.94 13.63
N GLY A 180 13.10 -9.68 14.08
CA GLY A 180 13.82 -8.56 13.48
C GLY A 180 13.23 -8.08 12.16
N LYS A 181 11.99 -8.48 11.82
CA LYS A 181 11.34 -8.08 10.57
C LYS A 181 10.84 -6.64 10.65
N LEU A 182 10.83 -5.96 9.51
CA LEU A 182 10.12 -4.69 9.35
C LEU A 182 8.73 -4.95 8.77
N LEU A 183 7.68 -4.45 9.43
CA LEU A 183 6.30 -4.58 8.98
C LEU A 183 5.76 -3.24 8.51
N LEU A 184 5.29 -3.18 7.26
CA LEU A 184 4.60 -2.02 6.69
C LEU A 184 3.22 -2.46 6.19
N ALA A 185 2.18 -1.71 6.54
CA ALA A 185 0.83 -1.98 6.09
C ALA A 185 0.13 -0.73 5.57
N SER A 186 -0.75 -0.89 4.60
CA SER A 186 -1.57 0.20 4.06
C SER A 186 -2.47 0.79 5.15
N ALA A 187 -2.49 2.12 5.27
CA ALA A 187 -3.32 2.78 6.26
C ALA A 187 -4.83 2.61 6.02
N GLY A 188 -5.23 2.39 4.75
CA GLY A 188 -6.63 2.27 4.33
C GLY A 188 -7.03 3.28 3.26
N ASN A 189 -8.11 3.01 2.53
CA ASN A 189 -8.58 3.84 1.40
C ASN A 189 -9.98 4.45 1.62
N SER A 190 -10.58 4.27 2.79
CA SER A 190 -11.90 4.82 3.16
C SER A 190 -11.82 6.15 3.93
N GLY A 191 -10.73 6.90 3.80
CA GLY A 191 -10.51 8.17 4.52
C GLY A 191 -11.58 9.25 4.27
N ALA A 192 -12.23 9.22 3.10
CA ALA A 192 -13.36 10.09 2.77
C ALA A 192 -14.74 9.46 3.07
N GLU A 193 -14.77 8.18 3.45
CA GLU A 193 -15.96 7.31 3.52
C GLU A 193 -16.19 6.71 4.92
N GLY A 194 -15.49 7.20 5.94
CA GLY A 194 -15.63 6.75 7.33
C GLY A 194 -14.35 6.99 8.14
N ASN A 195 -13.20 6.81 7.50
CA ASN A 195 -11.88 6.95 8.11
C ASN A 195 -11.72 6.01 9.32
N ASP A 196 -12.27 4.80 9.24
CA ASP A 196 -12.08 3.76 10.25
C ASP A 196 -10.63 3.28 10.23
N ALA A 197 -10.10 2.94 11.41
CA ALA A 197 -8.77 2.36 11.49
C ALA A 197 -8.78 0.94 10.90
N GLU A 198 -7.75 0.60 10.14
CA GLU A 198 -7.59 -0.71 9.53
C GLU A 198 -6.42 -1.49 10.16
N TYR A 199 -6.60 -2.80 10.32
CA TYR A 199 -5.56 -3.73 10.79
C TYR A 199 -5.01 -4.53 9.60
N PRO A 200 -3.68 -4.77 9.54
CA PRO A 200 -2.73 -4.66 10.63
C PRO A 200 -2.04 -3.29 10.78
N ALA A 201 -2.39 -2.26 9.99
CA ALA A 201 -1.77 -0.94 10.13
C ALA A 201 -1.94 -0.32 11.52
N ALA A 202 -3.07 -0.59 12.18
CA ALA A 202 -3.34 -0.17 13.56
C ALA A 202 -2.67 -1.03 14.65
N SER A 203 -2.06 -2.16 14.30
CA SER A 203 -1.35 -3.02 15.26
C SER A 203 -0.05 -2.37 15.75
N LEU A 204 0.26 -2.52 17.04
CA LEU A 204 1.51 -2.01 17.59
C LEU A 204 2.70 -2.73 16.96
N GLY A 205 3.67 -1.95 16.49
CA GLY A 205 4.87 -2.47 15.83
C GLY A 205 4.78 -2.53 14.31
N VAL A 206 3.60 -2.27 13.72
CA VAL A 206 3.43 -2.09 12.27
C VAL A 206 3.51 -0.61 11.91
N ALA A 207 4.26 -0.29 10.87
CA ALA A 207 4.25 1.06 10.30
C ALA A 207 3.05 1.20 9.35
N GLY A 208 1.99 1.88 9.78
CA GLY A 208 0.87 2.27 8.91
C GLY A 208 1.33 3.31 7.88
N ILE A 209 1.11 3.02 6.59
CA ILE A 209 1.58 3.83 5.47
C ILE A 209 0.40 4.54 4.79
N ALA A 210 0.38 5.87 4.91
CA ALA A 210 -0.56 6.73 4.20
C ALA A 210 -0.10 7.04 2.77
N ALA A 211 -1.04 7.50 1.94
CA ALA A 211 -0.77 7.88 0.55
C ALA A 211 -0.65 9.40 0.39
N VAL A 212 0.33 9.84 -0.40
CA VAL A 212 0.43 11.22 -0.89
C VAL A 212 0.40 11.27 -2.42
N ASN A 213 -0.01 12.43 -2.93
CA ASN A 213 0.07 12.75 -4.36
C ASN A 213 1.40 13.44 -4.72
N GLU A 214 1.54 13.82 -6.00
CA GLU A 214 2.75 14.45 -6.54
C GLU A 214 3.13 15.76 -5.82
N MET A 215 2.14 16.48 -5.29
CA MET A 215 2.33 17.70 -4.51
C MET A 215 2.74 17.42 -3.04
N ALA A 216 2.96 16.16 -2.68
CA ALA A 216 3.21 15.69 -1.31
C ALA A 216 2.05 15.97 -0.33
N ALA A 217 0.83 16.22 -0.85
CA ALA A 217 -0.36 16.34 -0.03
C ALA A 217 -0.94 14.94 0.23
N ALA A 218 -1.47 14.72 1.44
CA ALA A 218 -2.16 13.48 1.76
C ALA A 218 -3.35 13.28 0.81
N ALA A 219 -3.44 12.08 0.23
CA ALA A 219 -4.53 11.73 -0.67
C ALA A 219 -5.84 11.66 0.11
N LYS A 220 -6.94 12.17 -0.46
CA LYS A 220 -8.24 12.26 0.24
C LYS A 220 -8.80 10.91 0.68
N PHE A 221 -8.51 9.85 -0.09
CA PHE A 221 -8.92 8.48 0.25
C PHE A 221 -8.07 7.89 1.37
N SER A 222 -6.88 8.42 1.65
CA SER A 222 -5.98 7.83 2.64
C SER A 222 -6.58 7.95 4.04
N VAL A 223 -6.82 6.81 4.68
CA VAL A 223 -7.19 6.79 6.10
C VAL A 223 -6.10 7.48 6.92
N SER A 224 -6.55 8.29 7.87
CA SER A 224 -5.74 9.13 8.76
C SER A 224 -6.00 8.77 10.22
N GLY A 225 -4.99 8.85 11.06
CA GLY A 225 -5.13 8.55 12.48
C GLY A 225 -3.79 8.29 13.17
N PRO A 226 -3.82 7.95 14.48
CA PRO A 226 -2.62 7.71 15.26
C PRO A 226 -1.80 6.49 14.79
N GLN A 227 -2.38 5.61 14.00
CA GLN A 227 -1.70 4.46 13.39
C GLN A 227 -0.79 4.82 12.20
N VAL A 228 -0.95 6.02 11.62
CA VAL A 228 -0.13 6.44 10.48
C VAL A 228 1.28 6.79 10.97
N ALA A 229 2.25 5.95 10.60
CA ALA A 229 3.65 6.15 10.94
C ALA A 229 4.39 6.97 9.87
N LEU A 230 4.13 6.70 8.59
CA LEU A 230 4.79 7.33 7.46
C LEU A 230 3.79 7.50 6.32
N ALA A 231 4.16 8.30 5.32
CA ALA A 231 3.47 8.31 4.04
C ALA A 231 4.42 8.00 2.88
N ALA A 232 3.85 7.59 1.75
CA ALA A 232 4.59 7.41 0.51
C ALA A 232 3.72 7.77 -0.71
N PRO A 233 4.33 8.00 -1.88
CA PRO A 233 3.59 8.18 -3.13
C PRO A 233 2.56 7.07 -3.34
N GLY A 234 1.29 7.44 -3.45
CA GLY A 234 0.20 6.49 -3.57
C GLY A 234 -0.96 6.99 -4.41
N ASP A 235 -0.87 8.19 -4.97
CA ASP A 235 -1.88 8.74 -5.89
C ASP A 235 -1.26 8.94 -7.28
N GLU A 236 -2.06 8.66 -8.32
CA GLU A 236 -1.65 8.66 -9.72
C GLU A 236 -0.37 7.83 -9.99
N ILE A 237 -0.35 6.61 -9.46
CA ILE A 237 0.78 5.67 -9.61
C ILE A 237 0.53 4.71 -10.78
N GLN A 238 1.56 4.52 -11.62
CA GLN A 238 1.52 3.57 -12.74
C GLN A 238 1.52 2.13 -12.23
N VAL A 239 0.51 1.36 -12.60
CA VAL A 239 0.39 -0.09 -12.34
C VAL A 239 -0.19 -0.79 -13.58
N PRO A 240 -0.03 -2.12 -13.73
CA PRO A 240 -0.70 -2.86 -14.80
C PRO A 240 -2.22 -2.64 -14.80
N CYS A 241 -2.80 -2.46 -15.99
CA CYS A 241 -4.25 -2.45 -16.16
C CYS A 241 -4.76 -3.90 -16.11
N GLY A 242 -5.40 -4.30 -15.01
CA GLY A 242 -5.93 -5.65 -14.86
C GLY A 242 -4.82 -6.72 -14.80
N THR A 243 -5.10 -7.91 -15.33
CA THR A 243 -4.26 -9.11 -15.11
C THR A 243 -3.41 -9.54 -16.30
N ASP A 244 -3.57 -8.92 -17.48
CA ASP A 244 -2.86 -9.33 -18.69
C ASP A 244 -1.44 -8.74 -18.80
N ASN A 245 -1.12 -7.73 -17.97
CA ASN A 245 0.15 -7.02 -17.92
C ASN A 245 0.60 -6.46 -19.28
N LYS A 246 -0.34 -6.05 -20.13
CA LYS A 246 -0.05 -5.49 -21.48
C LYS A 246 -0.14 -3.98 -21.58
N SER A 247 -0.73 -3.33 -20.57
CA SER A 247 -0.93 -1.89 -20.52
C SER A 247 -0.86 -1.38 -19.09
N TYR A 248 -0.67 -0.07 -18.92
CA TYR A 248 -0.51 0.57 -17.61
C TYR A 248 -1.52 1.70 -17.41
N CYS A 249 -2.00 1.78 -16.18
CA CYS A 249 -3.07 2.67 -15.74
C CYS A 249 -2.58 3.48 -14.54
N ASN A 250 -3.07 4.71 -14.41
CA ASN A 250 -2.97 5.44 -13.15
C ASN A 250 -3.91 4.82 -12.13
N SER A 251 -3.40 4.56 -10.93
CA SER A 251 -4.16 4.04 -9.79
C SER A 251 -3.80 4.82 -8.53
N GLY A 252 -4.76 4.93 -7.61
CA GLY A 252 -4.58 5.54 -6.30
C GLY A 252 -4.88 4.54 -5.19
N GLY A 253 -4.01 4.46 -4.19
CA GLY A 253 -4.20 3.64 -3.01
C GLY A 253 -3.01 3.67 -2.03
N THR A 254 -3.31 3.40 -0.76
CA THR A 254 -2.30 3.17 0.28
C THR A 254 -1.52 1.88 0.08
N SER A 255 -2.02 0.96 -0.76
CA SER A 255 -1.29 -0.22 -1.26
C SER A 255 -0.03 0.16 -2.02
N GLN A 256 -0.15 1.06 -3.00
CA GLN A 256 0.96 1.57 -3.80
C GLN A 256 1.99 2.28 -2.92
N ALA A 257 1.50 3.10 -1.99
CA ALA A 257 2.34 3.76 -0.98
C ALA A 257 3.12 2.74 -0.14
N THR A 258 2.47 1.67 0.32
CA THR A 258 3.10 0.61 1.12
C THR A 258 4.18 -0.14 0.34
N ALA A 259 3.93 -0.45 -0.93
CA ALA A 259 4.92 -1.06 -1.83
C ALA A 259 6.16 -0.16 -2.02
N ILE A 260 5.94 1.13 -2.27
CA ILE A 260 7.02 2.13 -2.45
C ILE A 260 7.79 2.38 -1.13
N ALA A 261 7.12 2.41 0.01
CA ALA A 261 7.76 2.50 1.33
C ALA A 261 8.59 1.24 1.63
N SER A 262 8.09 0.06 1.30
CA SER A 262 8.83 -1.20 1.44
C SER A 262 10.07 -1.25 0.55
N ALA A 263 9.96 -0.76 -0.69
CA ALA A 263 11.12 -0.61 -1.58
C ALA A 263 12.13 0.42 -1.06
N SER A 264 11.66 1.53 -0.48
CA SER A 264 12.52 2.52 0.19
C SER A 264 13.31 1.89 1.34
N ALA A 265 12.65 1.06 2.15
CA ALA A 265 13.29 0.29 3.22
C ALA A 265 14.33 -0.69 2.67
N ALA A 266 14.02 -1.39 1.57
CA ALA A 266 14.95 -2.33 0.94
C ALA A 266 16.22 -1.66 0.42
N LEU A 267 16.12 -0.45 -0.15
CA LEU A 267 17.29 0.33 -0.56
C LEU A 267 18.22 0.61 0.63
N ILE A 268 17.66 1.08 1.74
CA ILE A 268 18.43 1.40 2.95
C ILE A 268 19.03 0.11 3.55
N TRP A 269 18.22 -0.92 3.75
CA TRP A 269 18.66 -2.16 4.40
C TRP A 269 19.74 -2.89 3.60
N SER A 270 19.72 -2.83 2.26
CA SER A 270 20.78 -3.46 1.46
C SER A 270 22.17 -2.84 1.65
N MET A 271 22.25 -1.58 2.10
CA MET A 271 23.52 -0.92 2.46
C MET A 271 23.95 -1.22 3.90
N HIS A 272 23.03 -1.68 4.73
CA HIS A 272 23.23 -1.95 6.16
C HIS A 272 22.68 -3.34 6.53
N PRO A 273 23.25 -4.41 5.96
CA PRO A 273 22.70 -5.76 6.11
C PRO A 273 22.74 -6.31 7.55
N ASP A 274 23.51 -5.67 8.44
CA ASP A 274 23.62 -5.97 9.86
C ASP A 274 22.53 -5.29 10.73
N TRP A 275 21.72 -4.40 10.16
CA TRP A 275 20.63 -3.76 10.87
C TRP A 275 19.39 -4.64 11.04
N THR A 276 18.58 -4.32 12.04
CA THR A 276 17.23 -4.90 12.22
C THR A 276 16.15 -4.04 11.58
N GLY A 277 14.94 -4.59 11.44
CA GLY A 277 13.79 -3.83 10.97
C GLY A 277 13.48 -2.59 11.79
N ASN A 278 13.73 -2.62 13.10
CA ASN A 278 13.56 -1.46 13.99
C ASN A 278 14.51 -0.30 13.64
N GLN A 279 15.76 -0.63 13.31
CA GLN A 279 16.78 0.34 12.92
C GLN A 279 16.46 0.97 11.56
N VAL A 280 16.08 0.16 10.58
CA VAL A 280 15.64 0.65 9.27
C VAL A 280 14.39 1.54 9.39
N LEU A 281 13.42 1.14 10.21
CA LEU A 281 12.23 1.95 10.48
C LEU A 281 12.59 3.29 11.11
N ARG A 282 13.49 3.31 12.09
CA ARG A 282 13.94 4.54 12.73
C ARG A 282 14.61 5.48 11.73
N VAL A 283 15.45 4.96 10.84
CA VAL A 283 16.08 5.77 9.78
C VAL A 283 15.04 6.30 8.79
N LEU A 284 14.05 5.50 8.38
CA LEU A 284 12.94 5.98 7.55
C LEU A 284 12.18 7.13 8.22
N MET A 285 11.87 7.01 9.52
CA MET A 285 11.19 8.06 10.30
C MET A 285 12.03 9.32 10.45
N ASN A 286 13.32 9.17 10.78
CA ASN A 286 14.22 10.29 11.02
C ASN A 286 14.52 11.10 9.75
N THR A 287 14.57 10.42 8.60
CA THR A 287 14.93 11.03 7.33
C THR A 287 13.73 11.47 6.49
N ALA A 288 12.51 11.11 6.91
CA ALA A 288 11.26 11.47 6.25
C ALA A 288 11.15 13.00 6.01
N ALA A 289 10.47 13.37 4.93
CA ALA A 289 10.07 14.74 4.70
C ALA A 289 8.92 15.08 5.67
N ARG A 290 9.27 15.78 6.76
CA ARG A 290 8.33 16.13 7.83
C ARG A 290 7.17 17.00 7.32
N PRO A 291 6.00 16.96 7.99
CA PRO A 291 4.95 17.96 7.80
C PRO A 291 5.52 19.39 7.88
N THR A 292 5.10 20.27 6.99
CA THR A 292 5.49 21.70 7.03
C THR A 292 4.75 22.46 8.13
N GLU A 293 3.63 21.93 8.60
CA GLU A 293 2.77 22.49 9.64
C GLU A 293 2.20 21.39 10.53
N GLY A 294 1.81 21.75 11.76
CA GLY A 294 1.17 20.83 12.71
C GLY A 294 2.14 19.98 13.55
N GLU A 295 1.57 19.02 14.27
CA GLU A 295 2.29 18.13 15.17
C GLU A 295 3.03 17.02 14.40
N VAL A 296 4.10 16.51 15.01
CA VAL A 296 4.79 15.30 14.57
C VAL A 296 4.69 14.27 15.70
N PRO A 297 4.12 13.08 15.44
CA PRO A 297 3.57 12.62 14.16
C PRO A 297 2.25 13.31 13.78
N SER A 298 2.10 13.59 12.48
CA SER A 298 0.84 14.07 11.88
C SER A 298 -0.14 12.91 11.71
N ARG A 299 -1.43 13.13 11.95
CA ARG A 299 -2.46 12.10 11.67
C ARG A 299 -2.55 11.70 10.19
N TYR A 300 -2.07 12.52 9.26
CA TYR A 300 -2.21 12.30 7.82
C TYR A 300 -0.97 11.65 7.18
N ILE A 301 0.22 11.99 7.66
CA ILE A 301 1.48 11.49 7.07
C ILE A 301 2.49 10.99 8.12
N GLY A 302 2.07 10.86 9.38
CA GLY A 302 2.91 10.40 10.47
C GLY A 302 4.13 11.27 10.67
N TYR A 303 5.31 10.64 10.72
CA TYR A 303 6.60 11.32 10.81
C TYR A 303 7.02 12.02 9.51
N GLY A 304 6.32 11.76 8.40
CA GLY A 304 6.52 12.40 7.12
C GLY A 304 6.48 11.44 5.94
N THR A 305 6.68 11.98 4.74
CA THR A 305 6.79 11.17 3.52
C THR A 305 8.17 10.52 3.41
N VAL A 306 8.23 9.23 3.08
CA VAL A 306 9.49 8.49 2.91
C VAL A 306 10.40 9.17 1.90
N ARG A 307 11.68 9.25 2.26
CA ARG A 307 12.70 9.96 1.48
C ARG A 307 14.04 9.19 1.50
N PRO A 308 14.08 7.99 0.90
CA PRO A 308 15.22 7.08 1.02
C PRO A 308 16.55 7.70 0.58
N ARG A 309 16.53 8.66 -0.35
CA ARG A 309 17.74 9.38 -0.80
C ARG A 309 18.57 9.99 0.33
N MET A 310 17.95 10.42 1.43
CA MET A 310 18.69 11.04 2.53
C MET A 310 19.63 10.03 3.21
N ALA A 311 19.16 8.77 3.35
CA ALA A 311 19.94 7.70 3.93
C ALA A 311 20.85 7.00 2.91
N VAL A 312 20.40 6.87 1.66
CA VAL A 312 21.13 6.15 0.59
C VAL A 312 22.25 7.00 -0.02
N LEU A 313 22.03 8.30 -0.22
CA LEU A 313 23.02 9.22 -0.81
C LEU A 313 23.69 10.13 0.22
N GLY A 314 23.24 10.07 1.47
CA GLY A 314 23.70 10.92 2.57
C GLY A 314 24.02 10.10 3.81
N ASP A 315 23.90 10.76 4.96
CA ASP A 315 24.07 10.12 6.26
C ASP A 315 22.71 9.60 6.77
N PRO A 316 22.54 8.28 7.01
CA PRO A 316 21.31 7.74 7.59
C PRO A 316 21.09 8.19 9.05
N GLY A 317 22.11 8.77 9.70
CA GLY A 317 22.08 9.13 11.11
C GLY A 317 22.16 7.90 12.01
N ASP A 318 21.92 8.11 13.31
CA ASP A 318 21.91 7.02 14.29
C ASP A 318 20.66 6.13 14.09
N PRO A 319 20.82 4.83 13.73
CA PRO A 319 19.71 3.90 13.63
C PRO A 319 19.12 3.52 15.00
N GLY A 320 19.79 3.89 16.09
CA GLY A 320 19.41 3.56 17.46
C GLY A 320 19.55 2.07 17.80
N PRO A 321 19.08 1.66 18.98
CA PRO A 321 19.15 0.27 19.42
C PRO A 321 18.31 -0.68 18.55
N ALA A 322 18.85 -1.86 18.31
CA ALA A 322 18.32 -2.91 17.42
C ALA A 322 17.03 -3.56 17.92
N ASP A 323 16.88 -3.65 19.24
CA ASP A 323 15.79 -4.33 19.96
C ASP A 323 14.65 -3.40 20.39
N VAL A 324 14.77 -2.09 20.14
CA VAL A 324 13.74 -1.11 20.47
C VAL A 324 12.93 -0.75 19.24
N ASN A 325 11.64 -1.12 19.22
CA ASN A 325 10.71 -0.66 18.19
C ASN A 325 10.39 0.84 18.37
N PRO A 326 10.69 1.71 17.38
CA PRO A 326 10.51 3.15 17.53
C PRO A 326 9.04 3.59 17.65
N LEU A 327 8.07 2.81 17.13
CA LEU A 327 6.65 3.15 17.22
C LEU A 327 6.09 2.85 18.61
N VAL A 328 6.47 1.71 19.20
CA VAL A 328 6.08 1.34 20.57
C VAL A 328 6.68 2.33 21.57
N ALA A 329 7.96 2.67 21.42
CA ALA A 329 8.63 3.66 22.27
C ALA A 329 7.95 5.04 22.19
N ALA A 330 7.59 5.50 20.98
CA ALA A 330 6.89 6.77 20.79
C ALA A 330 5.51 6.79 21.47
N ARG A 331 4.73 5.70 21.35
CA ARG A 331 3.41 5.60 21.99
C ARG A 331 3.50 5.57 23.52
N ALA A 332 4.51 4.89 24.07
CA ALA A 332 4.78 4.90 25.50
C ALA A 332 5.11 6.32 26.01
N ALA A 333 5.95 7.06 25.27
CA ALA A 333 6.30 8.44 25.61
C ALA A 333 5.11 9.43 25.52
N ALA A 334 4.15 9.16 24.62
CA ALA A 334 2.93 9.95 24.46
C ALA A 334 1.83 9.62 25.49
N SER A 335 1.96 8.51 26.23
CA SER A 335 0.99 8.14 27.26
C SER A 335 1.23 8.97 28.54
N PRO A 336 0.21 9.64 29.10
CA PRO A 336 0.40 10.39 30.34
C PRO A 336 0.82 9.42 31.45
N SER A 337 2.00 9.67 32.02
CA SER A 337 2.48 8.93 33.19
C SER A 337 1.42 9.00 34.29
N PRO A 338 1.02 7.89 34.96
CA PRO A 338 0.21 8.01 36.15
C PRO A 338 0.95 8.93 37.11
N ALA A 339 0.33 10.03 37.51
CA ALA A 339 0.88 10.89 38.55
C ALA A 339 1.22 9.99 39.73
N ALA A 340 2.49 9.97 40.14
CA ALA A 340 2.89 9.31 41.36
C ALA A 340 2.00 9.85 42.48
N SER A 341 1.12 9.00 43.00
CA SER A 341 0.33 9.32 44.18
C SER A 341 1.32 9.76 45.26
N ALA A 342 1.23 11.03 45.65
CA ALA A 342 1.97 11.56 46.77
C ALA A 342 1.78 10.64 47.99
N PRO A 343 2.79 10.47 48.87
CA PRO A 343 2.63 9.63 50.05
C PRO A 343 1.48 10.19 50.88
N GLY A 344 0.41 9.40 51.01
CA GLY A 344 -0.79 9.77 51.75
C GLY A 344 -0.43 10.14 53.19
N GLY A 345 -0.76 11.38 53.56
CA GLY A 345 -0.75 11.84 54.94
C GLY A 345 -1.69 10.98 55.78
N THR A 346 -1.16 10.50 56.90
CA THR A 346 -1.87 9.79 57.96
C THR A 346 -2.98 10.67 58.53
N ALA A 347 -4.22 10.14 58.54
CA ALA A 347 -5.28 10.61 59.44
C ALA A 347 -6.03 9.39 60.02
N PRO A 348 -6.48 9.45 61.29
CA PRO A 348 -6.72 8.27 62.10
C PRO A 348 -8.15 7.75 62.02
N GLY A 349 -8.32 6.52 62.51
CA GLY A 349 -9.49 5.67 62.36
C GLY A 349 -10.83 6.24 62.84
N GLY A 350 -11.87 5.85 62.12
CA GLY A 350 -13.27 5.98 62.51
C GLY A 350 -14.04 4.78 61.96
N THR A 351 -14.37 3.84 62.84
CA THR A 351 -15.21 2.67 62.59
C THR A 351 -16.67 3.05 62.34
N ALA A 352 -17.28 2.54 61.26
CA ALA A 352 -18.74 2.37 61.19
C ALA A 352 -19.15 1.31 60.14
N THR A 353 -19.40 0.11 60.67
CA THR A 353 -20.54 -0.78 60.43
C THR A 353 -21.01 -1.17 59.01
N ARG A 354 -20.85 -2.47 58.76
CA ARG A 354 -21.47 -3.35 57.74
C ARG A 354 -23.00 -3.35 57.81
N ALA A 355 -23.65 -3.28 56.64
CA ALA A 355 -25.01 -3.77 56.43
C ALA A 355 -25.03 -4.67 55.18
N GLU A 356 -25.58 -5.88 55.34
CA GLU A 356 -25.71 -6.94 54.34
C GLU A 356 -27.01 -6.80 53.52
N GLN A 357 -26.85 -6.92 52.19
CA GLN A 357 -27.61 -7.74 51.20
C GLN A 357 -29.15 -7.62 51.07
N PRO A 358 -29.76 -7.88 49.87
CA PRO A 358 -29.69 -9.20 49.24
C PRO A 358 -29.53 -9.27 47.70
N THR A 359 -29.07 -10.44 47.31
CA THR A 359 -28.99 -11.05 45.97
C THR A 359 -30.34 -11.17 45.24
N ALA A 360 -30.32 -11.05 43.91
CA ALA A 360 -31.27 -11.75 43.04
C ALA A 360 -30.68 -11.99 41.63
N ALA A 361 -30.71 -13.25 41.20
CA ALA A 361 -30.68 -13.74 39.82
C ALA A 361 -31.66 -14.95 39.80
N PRO A 362 -32.04 -15.54 38.66
CA PRO A 362 -32.20 -15.05 37.28
C PRO A 362 -33.64 -15.31 36.75
N ALA A 363 -34.03 -14.77 35.60
CA ALA A 363 -35.17 -15.30 34.84
C ALA A 363 -35.06 -15.01 33.33
N ALA A 364 -35.50 -16.01 32.57
CA ALA A 364 -35.28 -16.21 31.15
C ALA A 364 -36.45 -15.75 30.25
N ALA A 365 -36.16 -15.78 28.95
CA ALA A 365 -37.04 -16.04 27.81
C ALA A 365 -38.08 -14.97 27.39
N GLY A 366 -37.85 -14.43 26.20
CA GLY A 366 -38.85 -13.76 25.38
C GLY A 366 -38.41 -13.77 23.92
N ALA A 367 -38.86 -14.77 23.16
CA ALA A 367 -38.72 -14.84 21.72
C ALA A 367 -39.72 -13.89 21.04
N SER A 368 -39.29 -13.16 19.99
CA SER A 368 -40.04 -13.02 18.73
C SER A 368 -39.35 -12.04 17.78
N GLY A 369 -39.49 -12.34 16.48
CA GLY A 369 -39.55 -11.31 15.44
C GLY A 369 -38.31 -11.15 14.59
N GLY A 370 -38.11 -12.08 13.65
CA GLY A 370 -37.13 -11.91 12.58
C GLY A 370 -37.38 -10.67 11.72
N LYS A 371 -36.28 -10.02 11.33
CA LYS A 371 -36.22 -9.25 10.09
C LYS A 371 -34.80 -9.35 9.56
N ALA A 372 -34.64 -10.16 8.52
CA ALA A 372 -33.44 -10.18 7.69
C ALA A 372 -33.25 -8.78 7.11
N ILE A 373 -32.08 -8.18 7.32
CA ILE A 373 -31.63 -7.00 6.61
C ILE A 373 -30.29 -7.38 5.98
N GLY A 374 -30.31 -7.51 4.65
CA GLY A 374 -29.21 -8.04 3.86
C GLY A 374 -27.97 -7.16 3.95
N THR A 375 -26.84 -7.79 4.25
CA THR A 375 -25.50 -7.23 4.13
C THR A 375 -25.12 -7.18 2.65
N GLY A 376 -25.28 -6.01 2.05
CA GLY A 376 -24.77 -5.68 0.72
C GLY A 376 -23.57 -4.75 0.84
N VAL A 377 -22.38 -5.29 1.08
CA VAL A 377 -21.13 -4.54 0.90
C VAL A 377 -20.80 -4.57 -0.59
N TRP A 378 -20.91 -3.40 -1.22
CA TRP A 378 -20.57 -3.18 -2.62
C TRP A 378 -19.07 -2.94 -2.74
N ILE A 379 -18.35 -3.91 -3.32
CA ILE A 379 -17.12 -3.60 -4.04
C ILE A 379 -17.56 -3.01 -5.38
N THR A 380 -17.75 -1.69 -5.43
CA THR A 380 -17.95 -0.96 -6.70
C THR A 380 -16.80 -0.02 -6.96
N ALA A 381 -15.69 -0.59 -7.40
CA ALA A 381 -14.70 0.11 -8.20
C ALA A 381 -14.25 -0.84 -9.32
N GLY A 382 -15.06 -0.91 -10.39
CA GLY A 382 -14.69 -1.71 -11.57
C GLY A 382 -15.80 -1.88 -12.61
N ALA A 383 -17.07 -1.99 -12.19
CA ALA A 383 -18.16 -2.28 -13.13
C ALA A 383 -18.86 -1.03 -13.72
N ALA A 384 -18.86 0.12 -13.03
CA ALA A 384 -19.56 1.31 -13.50
C ALA A 384 -18.84 2.04 -14.65
N LEU A 385 -17.51 1.96 -14.72
CA LEU A 385 -16.74 2.60 -15.79
C LEU A 385 -16.83 1.83 -17.13
N VAL A 386 -17.00 0.50 -17.06
CA VAL A 386 -17.10 -0.37 -18.25
C VAL A 386 -18.44 -0.19 -18.96
N ALA A 387 -19.53 0.03 -18.22
CA ALA A 387 -20.85 0.28 -18.81
C ALA A 387 -20.94 1.64 -19.53
N ALA A 388 -20.33 2.70 -18.97
CA ALA A 388 -20.34 4.03 -19.59
C ALA A 388 -19.52 4.09 -20.90
N VAL A 389 -18.38 3.39 -20.95
CA VAL A 389 -17.54 3.32 -22.16
C VAL A 389 -18.19 2.47 -23.25
N ALA A 390 -18.84 1.35 -22.89
CA ALA A 390 -19.55 0.50 -23.85
C ALA A 390 -20.78 1.20 -24.46
N VAL A 391 -21.57 1.92 -23.66
CA VAL A 391 -22.74 2.68 -24.16
C VAL A 391 -22.29 3.87 -25.01
N GLY A 392 -21.20 4.56 -24.64
CA GLY A 392 -20.61 5.64 -25.43
C GLY A 392 -20.13 5.18 -26.81
N ALA A 393 -19.44 4.03 -26.89
CA ALA A 393 -18.97 3.46 -28.14
C ALA A 393 -20.13 3.00 -29.05
N ILE A 394 -21.18 2.39 -28.49
CA ILE A 394 -22.36 1.95 -29.26
C ILE A 394 -23.16 3.14 -29.80
N LEU A 395 -23.28 4.24 -29.05
CA LEU A 395 -23.96 5.45 -29.51
C LEU A 395 -23.15 6.21 -30.58
N LEU A 396 -21.82 6.23 -30.49
CA LEU A 396 -20.94 6.82 -31.51
C LEU A 396 -20.92 5.99 -32.80
N LEU A 397 -20.96 4.66 -32.72
CA LEU A 397 -21.08 3.76 -33.88
C LEU A 397 -22.46 3.87 -34.56
N ARG A 398 -23.54 4.03 -33.78
CA ARG A 398 -24.88 4.28 -34.33
C ARG A 398 -24.99 5.64 -35.02
N ARG A 399 -24.34 6.69 -34.51
CA ARG A 399 -24.29 8.02 -35.15
C ARG A 399 -23.48 8.04 -36.46
N ARG A 400 -22.42 7.23 -36.58
CA ARG A 400 -21.66 7.10 -37.85
C ARG A 400 -22.42 6.34 -38.93
N ASN A 401 -23.26 5.38 -38.56
CA ASN A 401 -24.05 4.60 -39.53
C ASN A 401 -25.30 5.33 -40.07
N THR A 402 -25.82 6.35 -39.39
CA THR A 402 -26.91 7.19 -39.90
C THR A 402 -26.45 8.34 -40.80
N ALA A 403 -25.17 8.74 -40.74
CA ALA A 403 -24.60 9.78 -41.60
C ALA A 403 -24.12 9.26 -42.98
N GLY A 404 -24.22 7.95 -43.26
CA GLY A 404 -23.66 7.31 -44.46
C GLY A 404 -24.66 6.89 -45.55
N ARG A 405 -25.96 7.20 -45.42
CA ARG A 405 -26.96 6.91 -46.47
C ARG A 405 -27.36 8.17 -47.22
N GLY A 406 -26.44 8.69 -48.03
CA GLY A 406 -26.77 9.57 -49.14
C GLY A 406 -26.52 8.83 -50.45
N ALA A 407 -27.59 8.46 -51.15
CA ALA A 407 -27.62 8.14 -52.58
C ALA A 407 -29.10 8.09 -53.03
N PRO A 408 -29.45 8.27 -54.34
CA PRO A 408 -28.54 8.38 -55.49
C PRO A 408 -28.84 9.56 -56.44
N PHE A 409 -27.83 9.94 -57.22
CA PHE A 409 -28.02 10.50 -58.56
C PHE A 409 -28.02 9.34 -59.56
N ALA A 410 -28.98 9.35 -60.49
CA ALA A 410 -28.90 8.75 -61.82
C ALA A 410 -29.85 9.54 -62.74
N PRO A 411 -29.59 9.55 -64.05
CA PRO A 411 -29.25 10.71 -64.89
C PRO A 411 -30.29 11.83 -64.98
#